data_AF-A0A3N0X5E8-F1
#
_entry.id   AF-A0A3N0X5E8-F1
#
_cell.length_a   1.000
_cell.length_b   1.000
_cell.length_c   1.000
_cell.angle_alpha   90.00
_cell.angle_beta   90.00
_cell.angle_gamma   90.00
#
_symmetry.space_group_name_H-M   'P 1'
#
loop_
_entity.id
_entity.type
_entity.pdbx_description
1 polymer ?
#
loop_
_entity_poly.entity_id
_entity_poly.type
_entity_poly.pdbx_seq_one_letter_code
_entity_poly.pdbx_strand_id
1 'polypeptide(L)'
;MTYIFSIFNIFTIIIFYFKNHGNLHIVLGIIFLLKKSKGQIAVLVILIVLIVIYYFFDPTKSDWFLRCPLKVITGYECAGCGVQRSFHSLLHLRFLEAFRYNALFVLSILYFLFLIILKYSESFRSNKKLLNFFFSKKWLCFLIIIVLLFSLLKNTDCYKAFINNL
;
A
#
# COMPACT_ATOMS: atom_id res chain seq x y z
N MET A 1 8.36 -10.07 -34.76
CA MET A 1 7.59 -9.00 -35.43
C MET A 1 6.14 -9.39 -35.78
N THR A 2 5.73 -10.64 -35.56
CA THR A 2 4.39 -11.18 -35.89
C THR A 2 3.34 -11.02 -34.77
N TYR A 3 3.75 -10.87 -33.50
CA TYR A 3 2.80 -10.78 -32.36
C TYR A 3 2.12 -9.40 -32.20
N ILE A 4 2.76 -8.31 -32.65
CA ILE A 4 2.22 -6.94 -32.52
C ILE A 4 1.05 -6.71 -33.50
N PHE A 5 1.04 -7.39 -34.65
CA PHE A 5 -0.07 -7.37 -35.62
C PHE A 5 -1.33 -8.09 -35.11
N SER A 6 -1.20 -9.05 -34.19
CA SER A 6 -2.33 -9.83 -33.66
C SER A 6 -3.19 -9.05 -32.66
N ILE A 7 -2.60 -8.13 -31.88
CA ILE A 7 -3.32 -7.37 -30.83
C ILE A 7 -4.17 -6.26 -31.44
N PHE A 8 -3.68 -5.61 -32.51
CA PHE A 8 -4.46 -4.63 -33.27
C PHE A 8 -5.72 -5.24 -33.90
N ASN A 9 -5.62 -6.49 -34.38
CA ASN A 9 -6.74 -7.20 -34.97
C ASN A 9 -7.85 -7.50 -33.93
N ILE A 10 -7.46 -7.92 -32.72
CA ILE A 10 -8.41 -8.21 -31.62
C ILE A 10 -9.17 -6.94 -31.19
N PHE A 11 -8.48 -5.82 -31.02
CA PHE A 11 -9.12 -4.55 -30.64
C PHE A 11 -10.13 -4.08 -31.70
N THR A 12 -9.80 -4.28 -32.97
CA THR A 12 -10.66 -3.90 -34.10
C THR A 12 -11.89 -4.79 -34.19
N ILE A 13 -11.73 -6.10 -33.98
CA ILE A 13 -12.83 -7.09 -33.92
C ILE A 13 -13.77 -6.80 -32.74
N ILE A 14 -13.23 -6.48 -31.56
CA ILE A 14 -14.03 -6.14 -30.38
C ILE A 14 -14.86 -4.87 -30.64
N ILE A 15 -14.25 -3.81 -31.20
CA ILE A 15 -14.97 -2.58 -31.54
C ILE A 15 -16.07 -2.85 -32.58
N PHE A 16 -15.81 -3.69 -33.59
CA PHE A 16 -16.80 -4.08 -34.59
C PHE A 16 -17.97 -4.88 -33.98
N TYR A 17 -17.68 -5.85 -33.13
CA TYR A 17 -18.68 -6.66 -32.42
C TYR A 17 -19.62 -5.79 -31.56
N PHE A 18 -19.05 -4.87 -30.78
CA PHE A 18 -19.86 -3.99 -29.92
C PHE A 18 -20.57 -2.86 -30.69
N LYS A 19 -20.03 -2.44 -31.85
CA LYS A 19 -20.71 -1.53 -32.79
C LYS A 19 -22.00 -2.14 -33.34
N ASN A 20 -21.99 -3.44 -33.62
CA ASN A 20 -23.12 -4.13 -34.23
C ASN A 20 -24.23 -4.52 -33.23
N HIS A 21 -23.93 -4.53 -31.92
CA HIS A 21 -24.88 -4.89 -30.86
C HIS A 21 -25.44 -3.69 -30.06
N GLY A 22 -25.34 -2.45 -30.57
CA GLY A 22 -25.87 -1.25 -29.92
C GLY A 22 -25.14 -0.81 -28.64
N ASN A 23 -24.08 -1.53 -28.26
CA ASN A 23 -23.30 -1.31 -27.04
C ASN A 23 -22.05 -0.45 -27.27
N LEU A 24 -21.93 0.18 -28.45
CA LEU A 24 -20.79 1.03 -28.81
C LEU A 24 -20.60 2.20 -27.84
N HIS A 25 -21.70 2.78 -27.35
CA HIS A 25 -21.64 3.85 -26.34
C HIS A 25 -21.06 3.37 -25.00
N ILE A 26 -21.31 2.11 -24.61
CA ILE A 26 -20.74 1.51 -23.40
C ILE A 26 -19.25 1.27 -23.58
N VAL A 27 -18.81 0.72 -24.73
CA VAL A 27 -17.39 0.48 -25.00
C VAL A 27 -16.60 1.78 -25.14
N LEU A 28 -17.15 2.77 -25.86
CA LEU A 28 -16.55 4.11 -25.94
C LEU A 28 -16.53 4.79 -24.56
N GLY A 29 -17.56 4.59 -23.74
CA GLY A 29 -17.62 5.04 -22.35
C GLY A 29 -16.54 4.41 -21.48
N ILE A 30 -16.34 3.09 -21.57
CA ILE A 30 -15.26 2.37 -20.87
C ILE A 30 -13.90 2.86 -21.34
N ILE A 31 -13.65 2.96 -22.65
CA ILE A 31 -12.38 3.47 -23.19
C ILE A 31 -12.13 4.91 -22.74
N PHE A 32 -13.17 5.76 -22.73
CA PHE A 32 -13.09 7.14 -22.24
C PHE A 32 -12.78 7.19 -20.75
N LEU A 33 -13.44 6.38 -19.93
CA LEU A 33 -13.17 6.26 -18.49
C LEU A 33 -11.75 5.75 -18.24
N LEU A 34 -11.34 4.66 -18.90
CA LEU A 34 -9.98 4.12 -18.84
C LEU A 34 -8.94 5.18 -19.26
N LYS A 35 -9.25 6.01 -20.26
CA LYS A 35 -8.37 7.10 -20.74
C LYS A 35 -8.33 8.28 -19.76
N LYS A 36 -9.41 8.56 -19.06
CA LYS A 36 -9.55 9.60 -18.03
C LYS A 36 -8.87 9.22 -16.71
N SER A 37 -8.87 7.94 -16.34
CA SER A 37 -8.36 7.44 -15.06
C SER A 37 -7.11 6.56 -15.18
N LYS A 38 -6.36 6.61 -16.30
CA LYS A 38 -5.16 5.79 -16.55
C LYS A 38 -4.20 5.72 -15.36
N GLY A 39 -3.92 6.85 -14.71
CA GLY A 39 -3.04 6.91 -13.54
C GLY A 39 -3.59 6.18 -12.31
N GLN A 40 -4.89 6.30 -12.04
CA GLN A 40 -5.55 5.61 -10.92
C GLN A 40 -5.59 4.10 -11.14
N ILE A 41 -5.86 3.67 -12.38
CA ILE A 41 -5.85 2.26 -12.76
C ILE A 41 -4.45 1.68 -12.62
N ALA A 42 -3.41 2.39 -13.05
CA ALA A 42 -2.03 1.95 -12.90
C ALA A 42 -1.64 1.75 -11.43
N VAL A 43 -2.00 2.70 -10.55
CA VAL A 43 -1.76 2.59 -9.10
C VAL A 43 -2.50 1.39 -8.51
N LEU A 44 -3.76 1.17 -8.89
CA LEU A 44 -4.53 0.02 -8.42
C LEU A 44 -3.92 -1.31 -8.85
N VAL A 45 -3.51 -1.42 -10.11
CA VAL A 45 -2.83 -2.62 -10.64
C VAL A 45 -1.53 -2.89 -9.88
N ILE A 46 -0.70 -1.86 -9.66
CA ILE A 46 0.54 -1.99 -8.88
C ILE A 46 0.24 -2.48 -7.45
N LEU A 47 -0.77 -1.91 -6.79
CA LEU A 47 -1.15 -2.29 -5.43
C LEU A 47 -1.61 -3.75 -5.37
N ILE A 48 -2.45 -4.19 -6.32
CA ILE A 48 -2.91 -5.59 -6.41
C ILE A 48 -1.73 -6.53 -6.63
N VAL A 49 -0.82 -6.20 -7.54
CA VAL A 49 0.38 -7.02 -7.80
C VAL A 49 1.25 -7.12 -6.54
N LEU A 50 1.46 -6.02 -5.82
CA LEU A 50 2.19 -6.04 -4.55
C LEU A 50 1.49 -6.92 -3.50
N ILE A 51 0.17 -6.80 -3.34
CA ILE A 51 -0.60 -7.65 -2.42
C ILE A 51 -0.43 -9.11 -2.79
N VAL A 52 -0.59 -9.48 -4.07
CA VAL A 52 -0.44 -10.87 -4.54
C VAL A 52 0.97 -11.38 -4.24
N ILE A 53 2.01 -10.60 -4.57
CA ILE A 53 3.40 -10.97 -4.29
C ILE A 53 3.62 -11.22 -2.81
N TYR A 54 3.25 -10.26 -1.94
CA TYR A 54 3.45 -10.41 -0.50
C TYR A 54 2.50 -11.40 0.15
N TYR A 55 1.38 -11.77 -0.48
CA TYR A 55 0.50 -12.81 0.02
C TYR A 55 1.12 -14.20 -0.19
N PHE A 56 1.59 -14.49 -1.41
CA PHE A 56 2.10 -15.82 -1.76
C PHE A 56 3.57 -16.05 -1.40
N PHE A 57 4.39 -14.99 -1.38
CA PHE A 57 5.82 -15.13 -1.13
C PHE A 57 6.21 -14.54 0.22
N ASP A 58 6.69 -15.40 1.11
CA ASP A 58 7.13 -15.04 2.46
C ASP A 58 8.52 -14.38 2.43
N PRO A 59 8.66 -13.09 2.82
CA PRO A 59 9.95 -12.39 2.84
C PRO A 59 10.95 -12.93 3.87
N THR A 60 10.53 -13.82 4.78
CA THR A 60 11.45 -14.51 5.70
C THR A 60 12.13 -15.72 5.05
N LYS A 61 11.50 -16.33 4.03
CA LYS A 61 11.97 -17.56 3.38
C LYS A 61 12.53 -17.33 1.98
N SER A 62 12.27 -16.17 1.41
CA SER A 62 12.58 -15.84 0.03
C SER A 62 13.78 -14.88 -0.03
N ASP A 63 14.91 -15.32 -0.57
CA ASP A 63 16.15 -14.53 -0.63
C ASP A 63 16.11 -13.35 -1.62
N TRP A 64 15.15 -13.34 -2.53
CA TRP A 64 15.01 -12.29 -3.56
C TRP A 64 14.30 -11.03 -3.06
N PHE A 65 13.75 -11.03 -1.84
CA PHE A 65 13.24 -9.78 -1.25
C PHE A 65 14.41 -8.89 -0.83
N LEU A 66 14.31 -7.61 -1.18
CA LEU A 66 15.35 -6.64 -0.88
C LEU A 66 15.51 -6.46 0.63
N ARG A 67 16.68 -6.83 1.16
CA ARG A 67 17.07 -6.58 2.54
C ARG A 67 17.31 -5.08 2.75
N CYS A 68 17.05 -4.56 3.95
CA CYS A 68 17.28 -3.15 4.25
C CYS A 68 18.78 -2.83 4.17
N PRO A 69 19.24 -1.96 3.24
CA PRO A 69 20.66 -1.69 3.07
C PRO A 69 21.26 -1.04 4.32
N LEU A 70 20.51 -0.15 4.99
CA LEU A 70 20.95 0.46 6.23
C LEU A 70 21.27 -0.59 7.29
N LYS A 71 20.34 -1.53 7.55
CA LYS A 71 20.55 -2.60 8.53
C LYS A 71 21.71 -3.51 8.12
N VAL A 72 21.85 -3.83 6.84
CA VAL A 72 22.94 -4.70 6.35
C VAL A 72 24.31 -4.03 6.53
N ILE A 73 24.40 -2.72 6.28
CA ILE A 73 25.67 -1.99 6.31
C ILE A 73 26.05 -1.59 7.75
N THR A 74 25.09 -1.12 8.55
CA THR A 74 25.37 -0.52 9.87
C THR A 74 24.85 -1.35 11.05
N GLY A 75 24.04 -2.38 10.81
CA GLY A 75 23.30 -3.09 11.85
C GLY A 75 22.09 -2.34 12.39
N TYR A 76 21.89 -1.07 12.01
CA TYR A 76 20.84 -0.21 12.55
C TYR A 76 19.47 -0.48 11.93
N GLU A 77 18.46 -0.72 12.76
CA GLU A 77 17.08 -0.88 12.32
C GLU A 77 16.33 0.46 12.26
N CYS A 78 16.14 1.04 11.08
CA CYS A 78 15.25 2.20 10.95
C CYS A 78 13.76 1.83 11.10
N ALA A 79 12.91 2.85 11.19
CA ALA A 79 11.46 2.69 11.27
C ALA A 79 10.85 1.79 10.19
N GLY A 80 11.44 1.72 8.99
CA GLY A 80 10.98 0.86 7.90
C GLY A 80 11.43 -0.60 7.98
N CYS A 81 12.38 -0.95 8.85
CA CYS A 81 12.88 -2.31 8.97
C CYS A 81 11.77 -3.27 9.40
N GLY A 82 11.54 -4.34 8.63
CA GLY A 82 10.53 -5.36 8.90
C GLY A 82 9.14 -5.10 8.31
N VAL A 83 8.90 -3.98 7.61
CA VAL A 83 7.60 -3.67 6.97
C VAL A 83 7.14 -4.79 6.04
N GLN A 84 8.04 -5.35 5.21
CA GLN A 84 7.71 -6.43 4.28
C GLN A 84 7.14 -7.68 4.99
N ARG A 85 7.82 -8.12 6.05
CA ARG A 85 7.40 -9.28 6.87
C ARG A 85 6.12 -8.98 7.66
N SER A 86 6.01 -7.76 8.16
CA SER A 86 4.81 -7.28 8.85
C SER A 86 3.60 -7.28 7.91
N PHE A 87 3.77 -6.78 6.67
CA PHE A 87 2.74 -6.77 5.64
C PHE A 87 2.30 -8.18 5.23
N HIS A 88 3.25 -9.08 4.97
CA HIS A 88 2.94 -10.51 4.74
C HIS A 88 2.14 -11.10 5.90
N SER A 89 2.55 -10.85 7.15
CA SER A 89 1.86 -11.36 8.33
C SER A 89 0.43 -10.81 8.46
N LEU A 90 0.21 -9.51 8.19
CA LEU A 90 -1.12 -8.90 8.18
C LEU A 90 -2.03 -9.48 7.11
N LEU A 91 -1.50 -9.75 5.91
CA LEU A 91 -2.26 -10.40 4.82
C LEU A 91 -2.75 -11.80 5.20
N HIS A 92 -2.06 -12.46 6.14
CA HIS A 92 -2.43 -13.76 6.71
C HIS A 92 -3.13 -13.64 8.08
N LEU A 93 -3.58 -12.44 8.47
CA LEU A 93 -4.28 -12.16 9.74
C LEU A 93 -3.46 -12.50 11.01
N ARG A 94 -2.13 -12.59 10.88
CA ARG A 94 -1.19 -12.83 11.99
C ARG A 94 -0.79 -11.51 12.63
N PHE A 95 -1.73 -10.88 13.34
CA PHE A 95 -1.56 -9.51 13.87
C PHE A 95 -0.41 -9.35 14.86
N LEU A 96 -0.24 -10.32 15.79
CA LEU A 96 0.83 -10.28 16.78
C LEU A 96 2.21 -10.39 16.12
N GLU A 97 2.36 -11.32 15.18
CA GLU A 97 3.58 -11.48 14.39
C GLU A 97 3.88 -10.22 13.55
N ALA A 98 2.86 -9.65 12.92
CA ALA A 98 3.01 -8.39 12.20
C ALA A 98 3.51 -7.25 13.10
N PHE A 99 2.96 -7.15 14.32
CA PHE A 99 3.36 -6.16 15.30
C PHE A 99 4.80 -6.36 15.75
N ARG A 100 5.21 -7.61 15.99
CA ARG A 100 6.61 -7.95 16.33
C ARG A 100 7.58 -7.59 15.21
N TYR A 101 7.21 -7.77 13.95
CA TYR A 101 8.04 -7.35 12.83
C TYR A 101 8.16 -5.83 12.71
N ASN A 102 7.03 -5.12 12.80
CA ASN A 102 7.02 -3.66 12.76
C ASN A 102 5.75 -3.06 13.38
N ALA A 103 5.82 -2.74 14.67
CA ALA A 103 4.72 -2.12 15.41
C ALA A 103 4.25 -0.79 14.77
N LEU A 104 5.19 0.07 14.36
CA LEU A 104 4.86 1.36 13.75
C LEU A 104 4.06 1.19 12.45
N PHE A 105 4.38 0.18 11.63
CA PHE A 105 3.65 -0.10 10.40
C PHE A 105 2.20 -0.53 10.67
N VAL A 106 1.99 -1.44 11.62
CA VAL A 106 0.64 -1.87 12.03
C VAL A 106 -0.17 -0.67 12.54
N LEU A 107 0.41 0.13 13.44
CA LEU A 107 -0.24 1.34 13.95
C LEU A 107 -0.50 2.37 12.85
N SER A 108 0.40 2.50 11.88
CA SER A 108 0.21 3.39 10.73
C SER A 108 -0.98 2.97 9.88
N ILE A 109 -1.16 1.66 9.64
CA ILE A 109 -2.33 1.15 8.91
C ILE A 109 -3.61 1.50 9.64
N LEU A 110 -3.68 1.27 10.96
CA LEU A 110 -4.85 1.63 11.76
C LEU A 110 -5.13 3.13 11.72
N TYR A 111 -4.08 3.95 11.81
CA TYR A 111 -4.17 5.39 11.70
C TYR A 111 -4.70 5.84 10.34
N PHE A 112 -4.18 5.30 9.22
CA PHE A 112 -4.68 5.64 7.88
C PHE A 112 -6.11 5.17 7.65
N LEU A 113 -6.47 3.98 8.15
CA LEU A 113 -7.84 3.48 8.11
C LEU A 113 -8.78 4.43 8.87
N PHE A 114 -8.37 4.88 10.06
CA PHE A 114 -9.09 5.88 10.83
C PHE A 114 -9.27 7.20 10.05
N LEU A 115 -8.23 7.72 9.40
CA LEU A 115 -8.34 8.91 8.55
C LEU A 115 -9.30 8.74 7.37
N ILE A 116 -9.30 7.56 6.73
CA ILE A 116 -10.23 7.23 5.64
C ILE A 116 -11.67 7.25 6.19
N ILE A 117 -11.92 6.58 7.31
CA ILE A 117 -13.23 6.56 7.96
C ILE A 117 -13.69 7.99 8.30
N LEU A 118 -12.82 8.82 8.91
CA LEU A 118 -13.14 10.21 9.22
C LEU A 118 -13.48 11.04 7.98
N LYS A 119 -12.78 10.81 6.86
CA LYS A 119 -12.98 11.57 5.63
C LYS A 119 -14.29 11.21 4.92
N TYR A 120 -14.66 9.93 4.94
CA TYR A 120 -15.83 9.40 4.22
C TYR A 120 -17.08 9.24 5.08
N SER A 121 -16.97 9.33 6.40
CA SER A 121 -18.12 9.37 7.28
C SER A 121 -18.84 10.71 7.17
N GLU A 122 -20.10 10.69 6.72
CA GLU A 122 -20.95 11.89 6.57
C GLU A 122 -21.06 12.70 7.87
N SER A 123 -21.01 12.01 9.03
CA SER A 123 -21.02 12.64 10.35
C SER A 123 -19.77 13.51 10.60
N PHE A 124 -18.60 13.09 10.12
CA PHE A 124 -17.33 13.78 10.33
C PHE A 124 -16.92 14.71 9.19
N ARG A 125 -17.51 14.53 7.99
CA ARG A 125 -17.27 15.36 6.81
C ARG A 125 -17.58 16.84 7.05
N SER A 126 -18.55 17.13 7.91
CA SER A 126 -18.90 18.49 8.33
C SER A 126 -17.85 19.12 9.26
N ASN A 127 -17.08 18.31 9.99
CA ASN A 127 -16.03 18.76 10.91
C ASN A 127 -14.70 18.98 10.17
N LYS A 128 -14.70 19.98 9.28
CA LYS A 128 -13.53 20.38 8.50
C LYS A 128 -12.32 20.76 9.36
N LYS A 129 -12.54 21.21 10.61
CA LYS A 129 -11.46 21.58 11.55
C LYS A 129 -10.64 20.35 11.95
N LEU A 130 -11.28 19.23 12.26
CA LEU A 130 -10.60 17.98 12.62
C LEU A 130 -9.78 17.42 11.46
N LEU A 131 -10.37 17.35 10.26
CA LEU A 131 -9.67 16.90 9.06
C LEU A 131 -8.48 17.83 8.76
N ASN A 132 -8.68 19.15 8.75
CA ASN A 132 -7.60 20.10 8.49
C ASN A 132 -6.45 20.00 9.50
N PHE A 133 -6.73 19.64 10.75
CA PHE A 133 -5.70 19.38 11.75
C PHE A 133 -4.81 18.19 11.38
N PHE A 134 -5.40 17.03 11.10
CA PHE A 134 -4.65 15.81 10.73
C PHE A 134 -3.91 15.94 9.39
N PHE A 135 -4.39 16.79 8.48
CA PHE A 135 -3.71 17.10 7.21
C PHE A 135 -2.83 18.35 7.28
N SER A 136 -2.62 18.94 8.47
CA SER A 136 -1.78 20.12 8.63
C SER A 136 -0.29 19.80 8.55
N LYS A 137 0.53 20.77 8.11
CA LYS A 137 1.99 20.65 8.11
C LYS A 137 2.56 20.36 9.51
N LYS A 138 1.94 20.96 10.55
CA LYS A 138 2.34 20.74 11.95
C LYS A 138 2.17 19.27 12.35
N TRP A 139 1.04 18.67 11.97
CA TRP A 139 0.78 17.27 12.23
C TRP A 139 1.72 16.34 11.45
N LEU A 140 2.01 16.68 10.19
CA LEU A 140 3.01 15.93 9.41
C LEU A 140 4.40 15.96 10.07
N CYS A 141 4.87 17.13 10.52
CA CYS A 141 6.13 17.24 11.27
C CYS A 141 6.11 16.39 12.55
N PHE A 142 4.99 16.38 13.26
CA PHE A 142 4.82 15.55 14.45
C PHE A 142 4.92 14.04 14.13
N LEU A 143 4.30 13.56 13.05
CA LEU A 143 4.44 12.17 12.61
C LEU A 143 5.87 11.82 12.21
N ILE A 144 6.61 12.75 11.57
CA ILE A 144 8.02 12.55 11.26
C ILE A 144 8.85 12.39 12.54
N ILE A 145 8.59 13.20 13.56
CA ILE A 145 9.25 13.07 14.87
C ILE A 145 8.96 11.68 15.47
N ILE A 146 7.71 11.21 15.42
CA ILE A 146 7.36 9.85 15.88
C ILE A 146 8.17 8.78 15.13
N VAL A 147 8.30 8.89 13.80
CA VAL A 147 9.07 7.95 12.98
C VAL A 147 10.55 7.93 13.38
N LEU A 148 11.13 9.11 13.65
CA LEU A 148 12.52 9.24 14.09
C LEU A 148 12.72 8.67 15.49
N LEU A 149 11.86 9.02 16.44
CA LEU A 149 11.88 8.48 17.80
C LEU A 149 11.69 6.97 17.82
N PHE A 150 10.78 6.43 17.01
CA PHE A 150 10.59 4.99 16.87
C PHE A 150 11.85 4.32 16.27
N SER A 151 12.52 4.96 15.31
CA SER A 151 13.79 4.46 14.79
C SER A 151 14.84 4.33 15.89
N LEU A 152 14.95 5.32 16.78
CA LEU A 152 15.86 5.25 17.94
C LEU A 152 15.43 4.16 18.93
N LEU A 153 14.16 4.17 19.33
CA LEU A 153 13.59 3.22 20.29
C LEU A 153 13.78 1.77 19.85
N LYS A 154 13.57 1.48 18.55
CA LYS A 154 13.65 0.13 17.98
C LYS A 154 15.02 -0.54 18.18
N ASN A 155 16.08 0.27 18.33
CA ASN A 155 17.44 -0.24 18.50
C ASN A 155 17.82 -0.50 19.96
N THR A 156 16.98 -0.10 20.93
CA THR A 156 17.23 -0.30 22.37
C THR A 156 16.95 -1.74 22.81
N ASP A 157 17.68 -2.22 23.83
CA ASP A 157 17.48 -3.55 24.40
C ASP A 157 16.11 -3.69 25.08
N CYS A 158 15.63 -2.61 25.69
CA CYS A 158 14.29 -2.56 26.28
C CYS A 158 13.20 -2.86 25.24
N TYR A 159 13.25 -2.21 24.07
CA TYR A 159 12.29 -2.45 22.99
C TYR A 159 12.38 -3.89 22.46
N LYS A 160 13.61 -4.40 22.25
CA LYS A 160 13.82 -5.77 21.77
C LYS A 160 13.31 -6.80 22.77
N ALA A 161 13.57 -6.62 24.07
CA ALA A 161 13.08 -7.47 25.14
C ALA A 161 11.54 -7.46 25.19
N PHE A 162 10.92 -6.28 25.11
CA PHE A 162 9.46 -6.16 25.06
C PHE A 162 8.85 -6.93 23.87
N ILE A 163 9.38 -6.72 22.66
CA ILE A 163 8.87 -7.37 21.44
C ILE A 163 9.10 -8.90 21.43
N ASN A 164 10.15 -9.39 22.09
CA ASN A 164 10.42 -10.82 22.19
C ASN A 164 9.50 -11.54 23.19
N ASN A 165 8.94 -10.82 24.17
CA ASN A 165 8.02 -11.34 25.18
C ASN A 165 6.53 -11.25 24.76
N LEU A 166 6.24 -10.70 23.58
CA LEU A 166 4.92 -10.68 22.94
C LEU A 166 4.63 -12.01 22.23
#